data_AF-A0A1A8DMJ1-F1
#
_entry.id   AF-A0A1A8DMJ1-F1
#
_cell.length_a   1.000
_cell.length_b   1.000
_cell.length_c   1.000
_cell.angle_alpha   90.00
_cell.angle_beta   90.00
_cell.angle_gamma   90.00
#
_symmetry.space_group_name_H-M   'P 1'
#
loop_
_entity.id
_entity.type
_entity.pdbx_description
1 polymer ?
#
loop_
_entity_poly.entity_id
_entity_poly.type
_entity_poly.pdbx_seq_one_letter_code
_entity_poly.pdbx_strand_id
1 'polypeptide(L)' 'MQAAMEISARYCQKELEAYGSCVASNPSTWQQMCHDLKMKVSKCTSTHPVIQKIRQDC' A
#
# COMPACT_ATOMS: atom_id res chain seq x y z
N MET A 1 -4.59 5.24 13.67
CA MET A 1 -4.76 4.70 12.30
C MET A 1 -4.28 5.63 11.17
N GLN A 2 -4.63 6.92 11.12
CA GLN A 2 -4.23 7.83 10.02
C GLN A 2 -2.71 8.03 9.87
N ALA A 3 -1.99 8.17 10.99
CA ALA A 3 -0.53 8.28 10.99
C ALA A 3 0.17 7.04 10.40
N ALA A 4 -0.43 5.85 10.53
CA ALA A 4 0.08 4.61 9.95
C ALA A 4 0.07 4.67 8.42
N MET A 5 -1.00 5.21 7.83
CA MET A 5 -1.15 5.36 6.39
C MET A 5 -0.23 6.44 5.82
N GLU A 6 -0.06 7.58 6.50
CA GLU A 6 0.88 8.62 6.05
C GLU A 6 2.34 8.14 6.08
N ILE A 7 2.71 7.38 7.11
CA ILE A 7 4.05 6.78 7.20
C ILE A 7 4.20 5.69 6.13
N SER A 8 3.18 4.87 5.92
CA SER A 8 3.14 3.89 4.83
C SER A 8 3.28 4.56 3.46
N ALA A 9 2.63 5.71 3.27
CA ALA A 9 2.71 6.49 2.05
C ALA A 9 4.07 7.12 1.83
N ARG A 10 4.82 7.45 2.89
CA ARG A 10 6.22 7.93 2.76
C ARG A 10 7.19 6.82 2.39
N TYR A 11 7.10 5.64 3.01
CA TYR A 11 8.08 4.56 2.79
C TYR A 11 7.73 3.64 1.62
N CYS A 12 6.44 3.48 1.32
CA CYS A 12 5.93 2.66 0.23
C CYS A 12 5.30 3.54 -0.88
N GLN A 13 5.75 4.79 -1.00
CA GLN A 13 5.16 5.77 -1.93
C GLN A 13 5.12 5.22 -3.35
N LYS A 14 6.23 4.62 -3.79
CA LYS A 14 6.39 4.09 -5.14
C LYS A 14 5.38 2.97 -5.44
N GLU A 15 5.21 2.04 -4.52
CA GLU A 15 4.24 0.94 -4.64
C GLU A 15 2.80 1.47 -4.59
N LEU A 16 2.52 2.46 -3.74
CA LEU A 16 1.22 3.10 -3.61
C LEU A 16 0.84 3.92 -4.86
N GLU A 17 1.77 4.69 -5.43
CA GLU A 17 1.56 5.43 -6.67
C GLU A 17 1.33 4.49 -7.85
N ALA A 18 2.14 3.42 -7.96
CA ALA A 18 1.96 2.42 -9.02
C ALA A 18 0.60 1.72 -8.90
N TYR A 19 0.21 1.32 -7.69
CA TYR A 19 -1.10 0.72 -7.44
C TYR A 19 -2.24 1.72 -7.73
N GLY A 20 -2.14 2.96 -7.25
CA GLY A 20 -3.13 4.01 -7.47
C GLY A 20 -3.32 4.34 -8.96
N SER A 21 -2.22 4.44 -9.70
CA SER A 21 -2.24 4.63 -11.16
C SER A 21 -2.94 3.46 -11.87
N CYS A 22 -2.62 2.22 -11.51
CA CYS A 22 -3.27 1.03 -12.07
C CYS A 22 -4.78 1.00 -11.79
N VAL A 23 -5.21 1.35 -10.57
CA VAL A 23 -6.64 1.44 -10.20
C VAL A 23 -7.34 2.53 -10.99
N ALA A 24 -6.71 3.71 -11.13
CA ALA A 24 -7.26 4.82 -11.90
C ALA A 24 -7.41 4.48 -13.39
N SER A 25 -6.48 3.71 -13.96
CA SER A 25 -6.57 3.25 -15.36
C SER A 25 -7.55 2.09 -15.57
N ASN A 26 -7.89 1.31 -14.52
CA ASN A 26 -8.70 0.09 -14.64
C ASN A 26 -9.86 0.05 -13.62
N PRO A 27 -10.76 1.04 -13.56
CA PRO A 27 -11.73 1.21 -12.47
C PRO A 27 -12.70 0.02 -12.29
N SER A 28 -12.95 -0.78 -13.34
CA SER A 28 -13.85 -1.93 -13.28
C SER A 28 -13.14 -3.28 -13.06
N THR A 29 -11.84 -3.36 -13.35
CA THR A 29 -11.07 -4.63 -13.37
C THR A 29 -9.80 -4.60 -12.51
N TRP A 30 -9.54 -3.50 -11.80
CA TRP A 30 -8.33 -3.31 -10.99
C TRP A 30 -8.14 -4.38 -9.92
N GLN A 31 -9.21 -4.98 -9.41
CA GLN A 31 -9.12 -6.02 -8.38
C GLN A 31 -8.27 -7.23 -8.84
N GLN A 32 -8.37 -7.58 -10.13
CA GLN A 32 -7.52 -8.60 -10.75
C GLN A 32 -6.27 -7.98 -11.38
N MET A 33 -6.42 -6.91 -12.17
CA MET A 33 -5.30 -6.33 -12.94
C MET A 33 -4.20 -5.70 -12.06
N CYS A 34 -4.57 -5.17 -10.90
CA CYS A 34 -3.66 -4.52 -9.96
C CYS A 34 -3.36 -5.40 -8.74
N HIS A 35 -3.70 -6.70 -8.79
CA HIS A 35 -3.50 -7.62 -7.66
C HIS A 35 -2.03 -7.71 -7.25
N ASP A 36 -1.11 -7.83 -8.21
CA ASP A 36 0.33 -7.88 -7.93
C ASP A 36 0.83 -6.59 -7.28
N LEU A 37 0.31 -5.43 -7.70
CA LEU A 37 0.64 -4.14 -7.11
C LEU A 37 0.09 -4.01 -5.69
N LYS A 38 -1.13 -4.50 -5.44
CA LYS A 38 -1.70 -4.62 -4.09
C LYS A 38 -0.83 -5.50 -3.19
N MET A 39 -0.32 -6.62 -3.71
CA MET A 39 0.59 -7.51 -2.97
C MET A 39 1.93 -6.83 -2.67
N LYS A 40 2.47 -6.03 -3.60
CA LYS A 40 3.68 -5.22 -3.37
C LYS A 40 3.48 -4.17 -2.27
N VAL A 41 2.35 -3.46 -2.28
CA VAL A 41 1.99 -2.50 -1.21
C VAL A 41 1.86 -3.23 0.13
N SER A 42 1.16 -4.38 0.15
CA SER A 42 1.00 -5.20 1.37
C SER A 42 2.34 -5.71 1.90
N LYS A 43 3.24 -6.13 1.01
CA LYS A 43 4.58 -6.58 1.39
C LYS A 43 5.39 -5.42 1.97
N CYS A 44 5.43 -4.28 1.29
CA CYS A 44 6.16 -3.10 1.77
C CYS A 44 5.68 -2.64 3.15
N THR A 45 4.37 -2.55 3.33
CA THR A 45 3.75 -2.17 4.61
C THR A 45 3.99 -3.20 5.72
N SER A 46 4.08 -4.49 5.38
CA SER A 46 4.34 -5.56 6.36
C SER A 46 5.82 -5.72 6.73
N THR A 47 6.75 -5.37 5.83
CA THR A 47 8.20 -5.44 6.10
C THR A 47 8.75 -4.22 6.83
N HIS A 48 8.03 -3.08 6.83
CA HIS A 48 8.56 -1.88 7.47
C HIS A 48 8.35 -1.95 9.00
N PRO A 49 9.42 -1.98 9.81
CA PRO A 49 9.31 -2.17 11.26
C PRO A 49 8.52 -1.06 11.96
N VAL A 50 8.49 0.15 11.37
CA VAL A 50 7.65 1.27 11.84
C VAL A 50 6.15 0.98 11.65
N ILE A 51 5.76 0.35 10.54
CA ILE A 51 4.35 0.05 10.25
C ILE A 51 3.89 -1.16 11.08
N GLN A 52 4.75 -2.16 11.28
CA GLN A 52 4.47 -3.25 12.22
C GLN A 52 4.23 -2.72 13.65
N LYS A 53 5.04 -1.76 14.10
CA LYS A 53 4.92 -1.18 15.43
C LYS A 53 3.61 -0.41 15.60
N ILE A 54 3.22 0.39 14.59
CA ILE A 54 1.93 1.08 14.61
C ILE A 54 0.75 0.10 14.54
N ARG A 55 0.90 -1.03 13.86
CA ARG A 55 -0.13 -2.08 13.77
C ARG A 55 -0.24 -2.93 15.05
N GLN A 56 0.81 -2.98 15.88
CA GLN A 56 0.76 -3.59 17.21
C GLN A 56 0.26 -2.62 18.29
N ASP A 57 0.51 -1.32 18.13
CA ASP A 57 0.09 -0.27 19.08
C ASP A 57 -1.33 0.29 18.80
N CYS A 58 -2.05 -0.20 17.78
CA CYS A 58 -3.43 0.21 17.44
C CYS A 58 -4.39 -0.96 17.38
#